data_AF-A0A9P0ECZ4-F1
#
_entry.id   AF-A0A9P0ECZ4-F1
#
_cell.length_a   1.000
_cell.length_b   1.000
_cell.length_c   1.000
_cell.angle_alpha   90.00
_cell.angle_beta   90.00
_cell.angle_gamma   90.00
#
_symmetry.space_group_name_H-M   'P 1'
#
loop_
_entity.id
_entity.type
_entity.pdbx_description
1 polymer ?
#
loop_
_entity_poly.entity_id
_entity_poly.type
_entity_poly.pdbx_seq_one_letter_code
_entity_poly.pdbx_strand_id
1 'polypeptide(L)'
;MTMSSQRISDQVRVIRSRKFLSEVETENIKIVVSERLGMVQIENEEQPTEPFLERSMAIEAAPPEEEDKDIDKLGESLLSQHVIYEGIPLDDRPILSKIPYSFKSRLTVNRVNEALSRIIVDYPEMTVEAVCHWAYVAASVIIIELGLEKHGKKKDKNHTKLPRWQRRLQNKIASLRANIGVITSYIRNPVGAKQRAVSPKHSCSPNTKLVKT
;
A
#
# COMPACT_ATOMS: atom_id res chain seq x y z
N MET A 1 -29.78 26.84 14.27
CA MET A 1 -28.58 26.78 13.42
C MET A 1 -28.41 25.34 12.95
N THR A 2 -28.75 25.04 11.70
CA THR A 2 -28.62 23.68 11.15
C THR A 2 -27.19 23.47 10.68
N MET A 3 -26.48 22.50 11.25
CA MET A 3 -25.13 22.13 10.82
C MET A 3 -25.18 21.50 9.42
N SER A 4 -24.19 21.80 8.57
CA SER A 4 -24.13 21.21 7.24
C SER A 4 -23.79 19.72 7.31
N SER A 5 -24.36 18.92 6.40
CA SER A 5 -24.13 17.47 6.30
C SER A 5 -22.64 17.12 6.26
N GLN A 6 -21.84 17.93 5.55
CA GLN A 6 -20.39 17.76 5.47
C GLN A 6 -19.70 17.83 6.85
N ARG A 7 -20.08 18.78 7.71
CA ARG A 7 -19.48 18.93 9.04
C ARG A 7 -19.85 17.77 9.96
N ILE A 8 -21.06 17.22 9.80
CA ILE A 8 -21.52 16.04 10.55
C ILE A 8 -20.70 14.82 10.14
N SER A 9 -20.50 14.59 8.83
CA SER A 9 -19.68 13.49 8.33
C SER A 9 -18.22 13.56 8.81
N ASP A 10 -17.63 14.76 8.82
CA ASP A 10 -16.25 14.95 9.30
C ASP A 10 -16.14 14.68 10.81
N GLN A 11 -17.11 15.11 11.61
CA GLN A 11 -17.15 14.79 13.04
C GLN A 11 -17.28 13.29 13.30
N VAL A 12 -18.19 12.60 12.59
CA VAL A 12 -18.37 11.14 12.70
C VAL A 12 -17.07 10.40 12.37
N ARG A 13 -16.36 10.84 11.33
CA ARG A 13 -15.08 10.25 10.94
C ARG A 13 -14.01 10.43 12.02
N VAL A 14 -13.92 11.60 12.65
CA VAL A 14 -12.97 11.85 13.74
C VAL A 14 -13.28 10.98 14.96
N ILE A 15 -14.56 10.84 15.34
CA ILE A 15 -14.98 10.00 16.45
C ILE A 15 -14.62 8.53 16.22
N ARG A 16 -14.90 7.99 15.02
CA ARG A 16 -14.55 6.59 14.66
C ARG A 16 -13.04 6.35 14.59
N SER A 17 -12.30 7.25 13.94
CA SER A 17 -10.85 7.09 13.75
C SER A 17 -10.04 7.15 15.04
N ARG A 18 -10.53 7.89 16.04
CA ARG A 18 -9.85 8.06 17.33
C ARG A 18 -10.41 7.17 18.44
N LYS A 19 -11.37 6.28 18.13
CA LYS A 19 -12.04 5.37 19.08
C LYS A 19 -12.49 6.10 20.36
N PHE A 20 -13.05 7.31 20.21
CA PHE A 20 -13.47 8.12 21.36
C PHE A 20 -14.66 7.53 22.11
N LEU A 21 -15.38 6.59 21.50
CA LEU A 21 -16.50 5.87 22.10
C LEU A 21 -16.23 4.37 21.94
N SER A 22 -16.50 3.61 23.00
CA SER A 22 -16.56 2.15 22.97
C SER A 22 -17.81 1.66 22.25
N GLU A 23 -17.79 0.41 21.77
CA GLU A 23 -18.92 -0.20 21.04
C GLU A 23 -20.23 -0.12 21.85
N VAL A 24 -20.14 -0.37 23.15
CA VAL A 24 -21.26 -0.30 24.10
C VAL A 24 -21.85 1.11 24.18
N GLU A 25 -21.00 2.15 24.20
CA GLU A 25 -21.47 3.54 24.21
C GLU A 25 -22.14 3.92 22.89
N THR A 26 -21.65 3.40 21.76
CA THR A 26 -22.28 3.64 20.46
C THR A 26 -23.64 2.98 20.31
N GLU A 27 -23.84 1.78 20.87
CA GLU A 27 -25.13 1.10 20.90
C GLU A 27 -26.13 1.84 21.80
N ASN A 28 -25.72 2.27 22.99
CA ASN A 28 -26.56 3.07 23.88
C ASN A 28 -27.00 4.39 23.24
N ILE A 29 -26.10 5.08 22.53
CA ILE A 29 -26.45 6.30 21.80
C ILE A 29 -27.44 5.99 20.67
N LYS A 30 -27.27 4.87 19.96
CA LYS A 30 -28.19 4.44 18.89
C LYS A 30 -29.59 4.19 19.45
N ILE A 31 -29.72 3.55 20.61
CA ILE A 31 -30.99 3.30 21.29
C ILE A 31 -31.66 4.63 21.65
N VAL A 32 -30.96 5.51 22.38
CA VAL A 32 -31.50 6.82 22.83
C VAL A 32 -31.91 7.72 21.66
N VAL A 33 -31.16 7.72 20.55
CA VAL A 33 -31.49 8.49 19.35
C VAL A 33 -32.69 7.90 18.62
N SER A 34 -32.81 6.57 18.57
CA SER A 34 -33.95 5.88 17.96
C SER A 34 -35.25 6.17 18.74
N GLU A 35 -35.18 6.15 20.07
CA GLU A 35 -36.29 6.56 20.95
C GLU A 35 -36.72 8.01 20.71
N ARG A 36 -35.76 8.94 20.63
CA ARG A 36 -36.05 10.37 20.35
C ARG A 36 -36.64 10.62 18.97
N LEU A 37 -36.34 9.77 17.99
CA LEU A 37 -36.88 9.84 16.63
C LEU A 37 -38.20 9.06 16.48
N GLY A 38 -38.76 8.53 17.58
CA GLY A 38 -39.99 7.75 17.56
C GLY A 38 -39.85 6.39 16.84
N MET A 39 -38.62 5.91 16.65
CA MET A 39 -38.35 4.59 16.09
C MET A 39 -38.21 3.59 17.24
N VAL A 40 -39.34 3.26 17.84
CA VAL A 40 -39.46 2.13 18.77
C VAL A 40 -39.36 0.85 17.96
N GLN A 41 -38.24 0.13 18.08
CA GLN A 41 -38.19 -1.30 17.79
C GLN A 41 -38.30 -2.02 19.13
N ILE A 42 -39.51 -2.49 19.46
CA ILE A 42 -39.67 -3.60 20.41
C ILE A 42 -39.93 -4.81 19.54
N GLU A 43 -39.01 -5.77 19.59
CA GLU A 43 -39.23 -7.18 20.00
C GLU A 43 -38.12 -8.07 19.43
N ASN A 44 -37.33 -8.63 20.36
CA ASN A 44 -36.75 -9.96 20.20
C ASN A 44 -37.90 -10.97 20.32
N GLU A 45 -38.12 -11.83 19.32
CA GLU A 45 -38.01 -13.30 19.43
C GLU A 45 -38.49 -14.00 18.14
N GLU A 46 -37.88 -15.17 17.91
CA GLU A 46 -38.23 -16.24 16.97
C GLU A 46 -37.95 -16.07 15.46
N GLN A 47 -37.03 -16.91 14.96
CA GLN A 47 -37.06 -17.40 13.58
C GLN A 47 -38.44 -17.96 13.24
N PRO A 48 -38.94 -17.72 12.02
CA PRO A 48 -39.07 -18.86 11.12
C PRO A 48 -38.70 -18.55 9.65
N THR A 49 -38.20 -19.59 8.98
CA THR A 49 -38.17 -19.92 7.54
C THR A 49 -38.93 -18.99 6.55
N GLU A 50 -38.15 -18.47 5.56
CA GLU A 50 -38.37 -18.23 4.09
C GLU A 50 -39.80 -18.24 3.48
N PRO A 51 -40.05 -17.69 2.24
CA PRO A 51 -39.25 -16.83 1.34
C PRO A 51 -40.07 -15.65 0.70
N PHE A 52 -39.52 -15.00 -0.35
CA PHE A 52 -40.23 -14.26 -1.46
C PHE A 52 -40.47 -12.74 -1.22
N LEU A 53 -40.03 -11.74 -2.00
CA LEU A 53 -39.71 -11.65 -3.45
C LEU A 53 -38.87 -10.37 -3.79
N GLU A 54 -37.72 -10.58 -4.42
CA GLU A 54 -37.26 -9.97 -5.71
C GLU A 54 -37.26 -8.43 -5.89
N ARG A 55 -36.06 -7.84 -5.89
CA ARG A 55 -35.71 -6.81 -6.87
C ARG A 55 -34.40 -7.16 -7.56
N SER A 56 -34.58 -7.74 -8.74
CA SER A 56 -33.63 -8.15 -9.75
C SER A 56 -32.51 -7.14 -10.04
N MET A 57 -31.28 -7.52 -9.67
CA MET A 57 -30.14 -7.36 -10.58
C MET A 57 -29.81 -8.76 -11.06
N ALA A 58 -30.06 -9.03 -12.34
CA ALA A 58 -29.67 -10.27 -12.98
C ALA A 58 -28.14 -10.41 -12.91
N ILE A 59 -27.68 -11.11 -11.88
CA ILE A 59 -26.44 -11.87 -11.94
C ILE A 59 -26.95 -13.22 -12.43
N GLU A 60 -26.64 -13.56 -13.69
CA GLU A 60 -26.71 -14.95 -14.14
C GLU A 60 -25.90 -15.76 -13.13
N ALA A 61 -26.61 -16.45 -12.23
CA ALA A 61 -26.03 -17.47 -11.39
C ALA A 61 -25.56 -18.57 -12.35
N ALA A 62 -24.27 -18.54 -12.64
CA ALA A 62 -23.61 -19.67 -13.26
C ALA A 62 -23.97 -20.93 -12.44
N PRO A 63 -24.22 -22.08 -13.09
CA PRO A 63 -24.52 -23.32 -12.38
C PRO A 63 -23.48 -23.57 -11.27
N PRO A 64 -23.85 -24.14 -10.12
CA PRO A 64 -22.90 -24.46 -9.04
C PRO A 64 -21.70 -25.30 -9.54
N GLU A 65 -21.87 -26.03 -10.64
CA GLU A 65 -20.80 -26.76 -11.32
C GLU A 65 -19.73 -25.89 -12.00
N GLU A 66 -20.03 -24.63 -12.36
CA GLU A 66 -19.06 -23.73 -12.99
C GLU A 66 -18.17 -23.06 -11.95
N GLU A 67 -18.70 -22.74 -10.77
CA GLU A 67 -17.90 -22.14 -9.68
C GLU A 67 -16.86 -23.13 -9.14
N ASP A 68 -17.23 -24.40 -8.96
CA ASP A 68 -16.28 -25.43 -8.51
C ASP A 68 -15.17 -25.69 -9.53
N LYS A 69 -15.48 -25.71 -10.84
CA LYS A 69 -14.46 -25.87 -11.90
C LYS A 69 -13.45 -24.73 -11.91
N ASP A 70 -13.87 -23.51 -11.60
CA ASP A 70 -12.96 -22.37 -11.54
C ASP A 70 -12.08 -22.40 -10.27
N ILE A 71 -12.60 -22.91 -9.16
CA ILE A 71 -11.82 -23.12 -7.93
C ILE A 71 -10.77 -24.23 -8.15
N ASP A 72 -11.12 -25.30 -8.86
CA ASP A 72 -10.19 -26.38 -9.17
C ASP A 72 -9.03 -25.89 -10.06
N LYS A 73 -9.32 -25.08 -11.09
CA LYS A 73 -8.26 -24.43 -11.92
C LYS A 73 -7.34 -23.54 -11.08
N LEU A 74 -7.89 -22.80 -10.12
CA LEU A 74 -7.09 -21.99 -9.20
C LEU A 74 -6.22 -22.88 -8.29
N GLY A 75 -6.74 -24.04 -7.88
CA GLY A 75 -5.98 -25.08 -7.17
C GLY A 75 -4.79 -25.59 -7.98
N GLU A 76 -5.00 -25.92 -9.26
CA GLU A 76 -3.92 -26.31 -10.17
C GLU A 76 -2.88 -25.20 -10.33
N SER A 77 -3.32 -23.94 -10.46
CA SER A 77 -2.40 -22.80 -10.54
C SER A 77 -1.61 -22.60 -9.25
N LEU A 78 -2.21 -22.84 -8.08
CA LEU A 78 -1.52 -22.79 -6.79
C LEU A 78 -0.43 -23.87 -6.71
N LEU A 79 -0.75 -25.11 -7.08
CA LEU A 79 0.21 -26.22 -7.10
C LEU A 79 1.34 -25.97 -8.11
N SER A 80 1.02 -25.43 -9.28
CA SER A 80 2.02 -25.05 -10.29
C SER A 80 2.99 -23.98 -9.75
N GLN A 81 2.47 -22.94 -9.11
CA GLN A 81 3.32 -21.92 -8.48
C GLN A 81 4.08 -22.46 -7.26
N HIS A 82 3.51 -23.40 -6.50
CA HIS A 82 4.18 -24.09 -5.40
C HIS A 82 5.46 -24.78 -5.90
N VAL A 83 5.36 -25.61 -6.95
CA VAL A 83 6.51 -26.31 -7.55
C VAL A 83 7.57 -25.33 -8.06
N ILE A 84 7.17 -24.19 -8.64
CA ILE A 84 8.11 -23.17 -9.15
C ILE A 84 8.94 -22.54 -8.03
N TYR A 85 8.33 -22.33 -6.85
CA TYR A 85 8.97 -21.64 -5.72
C TYR A 85 9.44 -22.58 -4.61
N GLU A 86 9.25 -23.88 -4.79
CA GLU A 86 9.77 -24.91 -3.90
C GLU A 86 11.31 -24.86 -3.91
N GLY A 87 11.93 -24.90 -2.72
CA GLY A 87 13.38 -24.78 -2.56
C GLY A 87 13.96 -23.38 -2.81
N ILE A 88 13.17 -22.39 -3.23
CA ILE A 88 13.61 -20.99 -3.33
C ILE A 88 13.36 -20.27 -2.00
N PRO A 89 14.41 -19.80 -1.29
CA PRO A 89 14.23 -19.06 -0.05
C PRO A 89 13.46 -17.77 -0.30
N LEU A 90 12.65 -17.34 0.68
CA LEU A 90 11.73 -16.21 0.55
C LEU A 90 12.42 -14.90 0.11
N ASP A 91 13.66 -14.67 0.56
CA ASP A 91 14.44 -13.47 0.25
C ASP A 91 14.85 -13.36 -1.23
N ASP A 92 15.02 -14.50 -1.91
CA ASP A 92 15.45 -14.56 -3.30
C ASP A 92 14.27 -14.52 -4.29
N ARG A 93 13.04 -14.59 -3.79
CA ARG A 93 11.83 -14.60 -4.62
C ARG A 93 11.57 -13.23 -5.25
N PRO A 94 10.96 -13.19 -6.46
CA PRO A 94 10.54 -11.94 -7.10
C PRO A 94 9.59 -11.12 -6.22
N ILE A 95 9.61 -9.81 -6.41
CA ILE A 95 8.72 -8.94 -5.65
C ILE A 95 7.34 -8.93 -6.31
N LEU A 96 6.35 -9.18 -5.46
CA LEU A 96 4.95 -9.15 -5.86
C LEU A 96 4.48 -7.69 -6.04
N SER A 97 3.76 -7.45 -7.12
CA SER A 97 3.13 -6.16 -7.39
C SER A 97 2.07 -5.82 -6.35
N LYS A 98 1.87 -4.52 -6.12
CA LYS A 98 0.83 -4.06 -5.20
C LYS A 98 -0.55 -4.37 -5.78
N ILE A 99 -1.31 -5.21 -5.09
CA ILE A 99 -2.69 -5.52 -5.45
C ILE A 99 -3.56 -4.28 -5.21
N PRO A 100 -4.31 -3.78 -6.22
CA PRO A 100 -5.21 -2.65 -6.04
C PRO A 100 -6.39 -3.05 -5.16
N TYR A 101 -6.90 -2.12 -4.34
CA TYR A 101 -8.11 -2.38 -3.56
C TYR A 101 -9.35 -2.20 -4.44
N SER A 102 -9.87 -3.29 -4.96
CA SER A 102 -11.04 -3.32 -5.85
C SER A 102 -12.00 -4.46 -5.48
N PHE A 103 -13.23 -4.41 -5.99
CA PHE A 103 -14.18 -5.52 -5.82
C PHE A 103 -13.63 -6.81 -6.47
N LYS A 104 -13.06 -6.70 -7.67
CA LYS A 104 -12.46 -7.83 -8.40
C LYS A 104 -11.34 -8.49 -7.59
N SER A 105 -10.38 -7.71 -7.08
CA SER A 105 -9.31 -8.24 -6.25
C SER A 105 -9.82 -8.93 -4.99
N ARG A 106 -10.89 -8.41 -4.35
CA ARG A 106 -11.48 -9.05 -3.17
C ARG A 106 -12.13 -10.39 -3.52
N LEU A 107 -12.86 -10.45 -4.65
CA LEU A 107 -13.46 -11.69 -5.13
C LEU A 107 -12.39 -12.73 -5.48
N THR A 108 -11.34 -12.33 -6.20
CA THR A 108 -10.21 -13.21 -6.53
C THR A 108 -9.50 -13.73 -5.27
N VAL A 109 -9.26 -12.87 -4.27
CA VAL A 109 -8.68 -13.28 -2.99
C VAL A 109 -9.55 -14.33 -2.29
N ASN A 110 -10.87 -14.13 -2.26
CA ASN A 110 -11.78 -15.09 -1.63
C ASN A 110 -11.73 -16.46 -2.34
N ARG A 111 -11.78 -16.46 -3.68
CA ARG A 111 -11.69 -17.70 -4.48
C ARG A 111 -10.36 -18.44 -4.28
N VAL A 112 -9.25 -17.70 -4.28
CA VAL A 112 -7.92 -18.28 -4.03
C VAL A 112 -7.81 -18.81 -2.60
N ASN A 113 -8.37 -18.12 -1.61
CA ASN A 113 -8.39 -18.62 -0.23
C ASN A 113 -9.20 -19.91 -0.11
N GLU A 114 -10.33 -20.02 -0.81
CA GLU A 114 -11.11 -21.25 -0.83
C GLU A 114 -10.34 -22.41 -1.47
N ALA A 115 -9.74 -22.18 -2.64
CA ALA A 115 -8.87 -23.18 -3.28
C ALA A 115 -7.70 -23.61 -2.37
N LEU A 116 -7.08 -22.63 -1.71
CA LEU A 116 -5.98 -22.87 -0.78
C LEU A 116 -6.43 -23.66 0.45
N SER A 117 -7.61 -23.39 0.99
CA SER A 117 -8.18 -24.15 2.11
C SER A 117 -8.40 -25.62 1.74
N ARG A 118 -8.79 -25.94 0.50
CA ARG A 118 -8.91 -27.33 0.04
C ARG A 118 -7.55 -28.05 0.03
N ILE A 119 -6.47 -27.37 -0.35
CA ILE A 119 -5.11 -27.94 -0.43
C ILE A 119 -4.45 -28.10 0.96
N ILE A 120 -4.61 -27.11 1.84
CA ILE A 120 -3.92 -27.10 3.14
C ILE A 120 -4.43 -28.18 4.10
N VAL A 121 -5.68 -28.65 3.93
CA VAL A 121 -6.25 -29.73 4.76
C VAL A 121 -5.39 -30.99 4.72
N ASP A 122 -4.69 -31.24 3.60
CA ASP A 122 -3.80 -32.39 3.45
C ASP A 122 -2.47 -32.25 4.24
N TYR A 123 -2.18 -31.07 4.81
CA TYR A 123 -0.96 -30.75 5.54
C TYR A 123 -1.24 -30.41 7.01
N PRO A 124 -1.38 -31.42 7.90
CA PRO A 124 -1.78 -31.19 9.29
C PRO A 124 -0.71 -30.49 10.15
N GLU A 125 0.57 -30.53 9.76
CA GLU A 125 1.67 -29.89 10.50
C GLU A 125 2.35 -28.82 9.64
N MET A 126 1.86 -27.58 9.71
CA MET A 126 2.39 -26.47 8.91
C MET A 126 3.36 -25.61 9.73
N THR A 127 4.64 -25.60 9.33
CA THR A 127 5.65 -24.72 9.92
C THR A 127 5.43 -23.27 9.52
N VAL A 128 6.02 -22.31 10.26
CA VAL A 128 5.95 -20.89 9.90
C VAL A 128 6.51 -20.62 8.50
N GLU A 129 7.58 -21.32 8.13
CA GLU A 129 8.16 -21.23 6.79
C GLU A 129 7.19 -21.71 5.71
N ALA A 130 6.48 -22.82 5.94
CA ALA A 130 5.45 -23.32 5.04
C ALA A 130 4.28 -22.33 4.91
N VAL A 131 3.84 -21.70 6.02
CA VAL A 131 2.82 -20.64 5.99
C VAL A 131 3.28 -19.46 5.12
N CYS A 132 4.51 -18.97 5.32
CA CYS A 132 5.04 -17.88 4.51
C CYS A 132 5.19 -18.27 3.03
N HIS A 133 5.58 -19.52 2.75
CA HIS A 133 5.66 -20.05 1.40
C HIS A 133 4.28 -20.03 0.71
N TRP A 134 3.25 -20.61 1.34
CA TRP A 134 1.89 -20.66 0.79
C TRP A 134 1.27 -19.28 0.66
N ALA A 135 1.50 -18.37 1.61
CA ALA A 135 1.07 -16.99 1.52
C ALA A 135 1.68 -16.28 0.29
N TYR A 136 2.97 -16.52 0.02
CA TYR A 136 3.64 -15.99 -1.17
C TYR A 136 3.06 -16.59 -2.45
N VAL A 137 2.88 -17.92 -2.49
CA VAL A 137 2.32 -18.63 -3.64
C VAL A 137 0.92 -18.12 -3.96
N ALA A 138 0.03 -18.03 -2.96
CA ALA A 138 -1.32 -17.50 -3.12
C ALA A 138 -1.32 -16.06 -3.64
N ALA A 139 -0.49 -15.19 -3.05
CA ALA A 139 -0.36 -13.81 -3.53
C ALA A 139 0.17 -13.74 -4.97
N SER A 140 1.05 -14.66 -5.37
CA SER A 140 1.57 -14.75 -6.73
C SER A 140 0.50 -15.16 -7.74
N VAL A 141 -0.39 -16.10 -7.38
CA VAL A 141 -1.54 -16.51 -8.20
C VAL A 141 -2.53 -15.36 -8.33
N ILE A 142 -2.87 -14.68 -7.23
CA ILE A 142 -3.78 -13.51 -7.26
C ILE A 142 -3.26 -12.44 -8.23
N ILE A 143 -1.95 -12.21 -8.27
CA ILE A 143 -1.33 -11.25 -9.19
C ILE A 143 -1.49 -11.70 -10.66
N ILE A 144 -1.29 -12.98 -10.94
CA ILE A 144 -1.48 -13.56 -12.28
C ILE A 144 -2.94 -13.42 -12.71
N GLU A 145 -3.89 -13.79 -11.85
CA GLU A 145 -5.34 -13.70 -12.11
C GLU A 145 -5.81 -12.27 -12.37
N LEU A 146 -5.21 -11.30 -11.69
CA LEU A 146 -5.52 -9.88 -11.91
C LEU A 146 -4.79 -9.28 -13.12
N GLY A 147 -3.99 -10.07 -13.85
CA GLY A 147 -3.19 -9.60 -14.99
C GLY A 147 -2.10 -8.61 -14.60
N LEU A 148 -1.64 -8.66 -13.34
CA LEU A 148 -0.57 -7.80 -12.84
C LEU A 148 0.79 -8.45 -13.11
N GLU A 149 1.75 -7.65 -13.58
CA GLU A 149 3.11 -8.14 -13.78
C GLU A 149 3.81 -8.38 -12.43
N LYS A 150 4.60 -9.46 -12.31
CA LYS A 150 5.53 -9.61 -11.19
C LYS A 150 6.68 -8.61 -11.40
N HIS A 151 7.02 -7.82 -10.37
CA HIS A 151 8.20 -6.96 -10.48
C HIS A 151 9.46 -7.82 -10.41
N GLY A 152 10.43 -7.52 -11.28
CA GLY A 152 11.75 -8.12 -11.24
C GLY A 152 12.42 -7.92 -9.87
N LYS A 153 13.45 -8.72 -9.58
CA LYS A 153 14.25 -8.61 -8.34
C LYS A 153 14.52 -7.13 -8.05
N LYS A 154 14.43 -6.75 -6.76
CA LYS A 154 14.91 -5.43 -6.28
C LYS A 154 16.22 -5.20 -7.01
N LYS A 155 16.30 -4.19 -7.89
CA LYS A 155 17.60 -3.61 -8.17
C LYS A 155 18.11 -3.26 -6.80
N ASP A 156 19.12 -3.96 -6.32
CA ASP A 156 19.83 -3.58 -5.12
C ASP A 156 20.06 -2.10 -5.32
N LYS A 157 19.32 -1.30 -4.56
CA LYS A 157 19.71 0.08 -4.35
C LYS A 157 20.89 -0.10 -3.40
N ASN A 158 22.01 -0.59 -3.96
CA ASN A 158 23.36 -0.51 -3.45
C ASN A 158 23.68 0.97 -3.38
N HIS A 159 23.06 1.49 -2.36
CA HIS A 159 23.04 2.82 -1.91
C HIS A 159 23.15 2.60 -0.41
N THR A 160 24.36 2.20 -0.02
CA THR A 160 25.22 3.03 0.84
C THR A 160 25.12 4.52 0.44
N LYS A 161 23.90 5.06 0.37
CA LYS A 161 23.60 6.46 0.19
C LYS A 161 23.95 7.04 1.53
N LEU A 162 25.21 7.47 1.62
CA LEU A 162 25.73 8.28 2.70
C LEU A 162 24.61 9.21 3.16
N PRO A 163 24.28 9.23 4.46
CA PRO A 163 23.22 10.08 4.98
C PRO A 163 23.44 11.52 4.52
N ARG A 164 22.34 12.26 4.32
CA ARG A 164 22.38 13.60 3.71
C ARG A 164 23.37 14.55 4.41
N TRP A 165 23.55 14.43 5.73
CA TRP A 165 24.53 15.22 6.48
C TRP A 165 25.98 14.88 6.09
N GLN A 166 26.31 13.60 5.92
CA GLN A 166 27.65 13.15 5.56
C GLN A 166 28.00 13.60 4.14
N ARG A 167 27.05 13.50 3.21
CA ARG A 167 27.23 14.02 1.84
C ARG A 167 27.47 15.53 1.82
N ARG A 168 26.74 16.30 2.65
CA ARG A 168 26.96 17.76 2.78
C ARG A 168 28.38 18.07 3.26
N LEU A 169 28.87 17.35 4.26
CA LEU A 169 30.23 17.53 4.78
C LEU A 169 31.29 17.17 3.72
N GLN A 170 31.13 16.02 3.04
CA GLN A 170 32.05 15.60 1.98
C GLN A 170 32.11 16.63 0.84
N ASN A 171 30.97 17.16 0.41
CA ASN A 171 30.94 18.20 -0.63
C ASN A 171 31.62 19.49 -0.17
N LYS A 172 31.45 19.88 1.11
CA LYS A 172 32.12 21.07 1.66
C LYS A 172 33.63 20.86 1.73
N ILE A 173 34.09 19.69 2.17
CA ILE A 173 35.51 19.31 2.19
C ILE A 173 36.09 19.33 0.78
N ALA A 174 35.39 18.75 -0.20
CA ALA A 174 35.83 18.75 -1.60
C ALA A 174 35.96 20.16 -2.18
N SER A 175 34.99 21.04 -1.91
CA SER A 175 35.03 22.45 -2.31
C SER A 175 36.19 23.20 -1.66
N LEU A 176 36.44 23.01 -0.37
CA LEU A 176 37.57 23.62 0.32
C LEU A 176 38.91 23.15 -0.24
N ARG A 177 39.07 21.85 -0.51
CA ARG A 177 40.27 21.28 -1.14
C ARG A 177 40.51 21.86 -2.53
N ALA A 178 39.46 22.01 -3.33
CA ALA A 178 39.55 22.65 -4.65
C ALA A 178 40.03 24.10 -4.54
N ASN A 179 39.43 24.88 -3.62
CA ASN A 179 39.83 26.27 -3.41
C ASN A 179 41.28 26.40 -2.93
N ILE A 180 41.71 25.55 -1.98
CA ILE A 180 43.10 25.48 -1.54
C ILE A 180 44.01 25.19 -2.74
N GLY A 181 43.65 24.21 -3.58
CA GLY A 181 44.41 23.89 -4.80
C GLY A 181 44.54 25.07 -5.77
N VAL A 182 43.48 25.89 -5.92
CA VAL A 182 43.53 27.11 -6.74
C VAL A 182 44.49 28.12 -6.11
N ILE A 183 44.38 28.39 -4.82
CA ILE A 183 45.23 29.37 -4.13
C ILE A 183 46.70 28.94 -4.15
N THR A 184 47.00 27.67 -3.87
CA THR A 184 48.37 27.15 -3.92
C THR A 184 48.94 27.18 -5.33
N SER A 185 48.13 26.91 -6.35
CA SER A 185 48.55 27.04 -7.75
C SER A 185 48.87 28.49 -8.13
N TYR A 186 48.08 29.45 -7.62
CA TYR A 186 48.30 30.88 -7.84
C TYR A 186 49.58 31.39 -7.16
N ILE A 187 49.83 30.97 -5.91
CA ILE A 187 51.08 31.26 -5.20
C ILE A 187 52.29 30.69 -5.94
N ARG A 188 52.15 29.49 -6.52
CA ARG A 188 53.26 28.80 -7.21
C ARG A 188 53.53 29.34 -8.62
N ASN A 189 52.50 29.76 -9.36
CA ASN A 189 52.61 30.31 -10.72
C ASN A 189 51.47 31.30 -11.01
N PRO A 190 51.66 32.61 -10.75
CA PRO A 190 50.60 33.60 -10.87
C PRO A 190 50.13 33.82 -12.32
N VAL A 191 50.98 33.52 -13.32
CA VAL A 191 50.71 33.76 -14.75
C VAL A 191 49.88 32.63 -15.39
N GLY A 192 49.86 31.42 -14.80
CA GLY A 192 49.19 30.24 -15.35
C GLY A 192 47.87 29.85 -14.67
N ALA A 193 47.53 30.50 -13.55
CA ALA A 193 46.38 30.14 -12.73
C ALA A 193 45.08 30.75 -13.29
N LYS A 194 44.49 30.10 -14.32
CA LYS A 194 43.16 30.46 -14.80
C LYS A 194 42.12 30.03 -13.77
N GLN A 195 41.45 30.99 -13.12
CA GLN A 195 40.26 30.72 -12.32
C GLN A 195 39.19 30.08 -13.22
N ARG A 196 38.87 28.80 -13.01
CA ARG A 196 37.60 28.27 -13.52
C ARG A 196 36.50 28.84 -12.62
N ALA A 197 35.94 29.98 -13.02
CA ALA A 197 34.78 30.56 -12.37
C ALA A 197 33.62 29.57 -12.43
N VAL A 198 33.36 28.87 -11.33
CA VAL A 198 32.07 28.21 -11.13
C VAL A 198 31.16 29.26 -10.51
N SER A 199 30.40 29.96 -11.36
CA SER A 199 29.42 30.94 -10.94
C SER A 199 28.41 30.31 -9.96
N PRO A 200 28.19 30.87 -8.76
CA PRO A 200 27.12 30.42 -7.88
C PRO A 200 25.77 30.73 -8.54
N LYS A 201 24.93 29.72 -8.74
CA LYS A 201 23.55 29.88 -9.21
C LYS A 201 22.65 30.46 -8.11
N HIS A 202 22.87 31.70 -7.69
CA HIS A 202 21.89 32.48 -6.91
C HIS A 202 22.03 33.96 -7.26
N SER A 203 21.39 34.38 -8.35
CA SER A 203 21.16 35.80 -8.64
C SER A 203 19.96 36.28 -7.81
N CYS A 204 20.21 36.98 -6.71
CA CYS A 204 19.24 37.92 -6.17
C CYS A 204 19.26 39.17 -7.04
N SER A 205 18.12 39.53 -7.64
CA SER A 205 17.96 40.76 -8.43
C SER A 205 18.16 42.02 -7.57
N PRO A 206 18.93 43.02 -8.01
CA PRO A 206 18.91 44.35 -7.40
C PRO A 206 17.74 45.17 -7.95
N ASN A 207 16.82 45.55 -7.05
CA ASN A 207 15.72 46.45 -7.33
C ASN A 207 16.29 47.89 -7.43
N THR A 208 16.35 48.43 -8.64
CA THR A 208 16.80 49.79 -8.92
C THR A 208 15.64 50.77 -8.73
N LYS A 209 15.76 51.66 -7.75
CA LYS A 209 15.06 52.96 -7.77
C LYS A 209 16.10 54.07 -7.62
N LEU A 210 16.48 54.66 -8.74
CA LEU A 210 17.16 55.95 -8.79
C LEU A 210 16.13 57.03 -8.42
N VAL A 211 16.34 57.68 -7.28
CA VAL A 211 15.72 58.98 -6.96
C VAL A 211 16.58 60.04 -7.64
N LYS A 212 15.98 60.78 -8.58
CA LYS A 212 16.55 62.03 -9.11
C LYS A 212 16.22 63.15 -8.12
N THR A 213 17.25 63.89 -7.71
CA THR A 213 17.16 65.27 -7.23
C THR A 213 18.27 66.05 -7.91
#